data_AF-A0A2K2D5N5-F1
#
_entry.id   AF-A0A2K2D5N5-F1
#
_cell.length_a   1.000
_cell.length_b   1.000
_cell.length_c   1.000
_cell.angle_alpha   90.00
_cell.angle_beta   90.00
_cell.angle_gamma   90.00
#
_symmetry.space_group_name_H-M   'P 1'
#
loop_
_entity.id
_entity.type
_entity.pdbx_description
1 polymer ?
#
loop_
_entity_poly.entity_id
_entity_poly.type
_entity_poly.pdbx_seq_one_letter_code
_entity_poly.pdbx_strand_id
1 'polypeptide(L)'
;MGGRSGGGEPTDHLFLHCRSLHHIWSSLQSIHLDATACSNLAALATERQPPDKAHSTVLLAVLWNIWKRRNALVFNDILEDPHTVIDRCSTDVALWSHRCSSLSLKDTTKDWSIMLSHLVRRL
;
A
#
# COMPACT_ATOMS: atom_id res chain seq x y z
N MET A 1 -36.55 -4.73 -17.29
CA MET A 1 -35.41 -5.67 -17.41
C MET A 1 -34.13 -4.86 -17.27
N GLY A 2 -33.65 -4.66 -16.04
CA GLY A 2 -32.39 -3.97 -15.78
C GLY A 2 -31.26 -4.99 -15.84
N GLY A 3 -30.45 -4.93 -16.88
CA GLY A 3 -29.26 -5.76 -17.01
C GLY A 3 -28.35 -5.52 -15.81
N ARG A 4 -28.14 -6.57 -15.00
CA ARG A 4 -27.02 -6.64 -14.07
C ARG A 4 -25.74 -6.61 -14.90
N SER A 5 -25.14 -5.44 -15.04
CA SER A 5 -23.72 -5.35 -15.40
C SER A 5 -22.95 -6.13 -14.35
N GLY A 6 -22.21 -7.16 -14.77
CA GLY A 6 -21.23 -7.85 -13.94
C GLY A 6 -20.07 -6.92 -13.61
N GLY A 7 -20.35 -5.86 -12.85
CA GLY A 7 -19.41 -4.80 -12.52
C GLY A 7 -18.40 -5.32 -11.51
N GLY A 8 -17.20 -5.66 -12.00
CA GLY A 8 -16.04 -5.83 -11.14
C GLY A 8 -15.90 -4.61 -10.22
N GLU A 9 -15.42 -4.85 -9.00
CA GLU A 9 -15.14 -3.80 -8.03
C GLU A 9 -14.17 -2.76 -8.65
N PRO A 10 -14.49 -1.46 -8.62
CA PRO A 10 -13.63 -0.43 -9.21
C PRO A 10 -12.29 -0.36 -8.46
N THR A 11 -11.21 -0.12 -9.20
CA THR A 11 -9.83 -0.08 -8.69
C THR A 11 -9.68 0.81 -7.45
N ASP A 12 -10.32 1.97 -7.43
CA ASP A 12 -10.24 2.89 -6.29
C ASP A 12 -10.96 2.32 -5.04
N HIS A 13 -12.07 1.59 -5.21
CA HIS A 13 -12.67 0.87 -4.09
C HIS A 13 -11.72 -0.21 -3.57
N LEU A 14 -11.06 -0.94 -4.46
CA LEU A 14 -10.11 -2.00 -4.09
C LEU A 14 -8.94 -1.49 -3.26
N PHE A 15 -8.40 -0.32 -3.58
CA PHE A 15 -7.18 0.20 -2.93
C PHE A 15 -7.43 1.26 -1.86
N LEU A 16 -8.52 2.02 -1.94
CA LEU A 16 -8.74 3.21 -1.10
C LEU A 16 -10.02 3.12 -0.27
N HIS A 17 -11.15 2.76 -0.88
CA HIS A 17 -12.46 2.93 -0.22
C HIS A 17 -13.02 1.65 0.42
N CYS A 18 -12.39 0.50 0.22
CA CYS A 18 -12.79 -0.74 0.88
C CYS A 18 -12.63 -0.61 2.40
N ARG A 19 -13.73 -0.78 3.15
CA ARG A 19 -13.74 -0.67 4.61
C ARG A 19 -12.71 -1.58 5.29
N SER A 20 -12.43 -2.74 4.71
CA SER A 20 -11.44 -3.69 5.25
C SER A 20 -10.00 -3.15 5.25
N LEU A 21 -9.73 -2.07 4.51
CA LEU A 21 -8.43 -1.41 4.44
C LEU A 21 -8.27 -0.26 5.42
N HIS A 22 -9.34 0.16 6.10
CA HIS A 22 -9.28 1.32 6.99
C HIS A 22 -8.21 1.16 8.07
N HIS A 23 -8.08 -0.03 8.66
CA HIS A 23 -7.03 -0.33 9.64
C HIS A 23 -5.62 -0.31 9.05
N ILE A 24 -5.46 -0.76 7.80
CA ILE A 24 -4.17 -0.72 7.10
C ILE A 24 -3.76 0.73 6.85
N TRP A 25 -4.64 1.54 6.24
CA TRP A 25 -4.35 2.94 5.95
C TRP A 25 -4.20 3.79 7.20
N SER A 26 -4.99 3.55 8.25
CA SER A 26 -4.83 4.20 9.55
C SER A 26 -3.48 3.92 10.20
N SER A 27 -2.88 2.75 9.92
CA SER A 27 -1.55 2.40 10.43
C SER A 27 -0.42 2.99 9.57
N LEU A 28 -0.72 3.38 8.33
CA LEU A 28 0.24 3.86 7.33
C LEU A 28 0.17 5.38 7.12
N GLN A 29 -0.32 6.12 8.11
CA GLN A 29 -0.43 7.58 8.07
C GLN A 29 0.93 8.28 7.84
N SER A 30 2.05 7.65 8.25
CA SER A 30 3.39 8.15 7.95
C SER A 30 3.82 7.97 6.49
N ILE A 31 3.22 7.02 5.76
CA ILE A 31 3.43 6.84 4.32
C ILE A 31 2.60 7.87 3.57
N HIS A 32 1.31 7.94 3.88
CA HIS A 32 0.38 8.83 3.21
C HIS A 32 -0.72 9.22 4.19
N LEU A 33 -0.83 10.51 4.46
CA LEU A 33 -1.86 11.03 5.33
C LEU A 33 -3.22 10.83 4.66
N ASP A 34 -4.18 10.25 5.38
CA ASP A 34 -5.57 10.09 4.97
C ASP A 34 -5.78 9.53 3.55
N ALA A 35 -5.02 8.49 3.19
CA ALA A 35 -5.12 7.83 1.87
C ALA A 35 -6.55 7.44 1.47
N THR A 36 -7.42 7.11 2.43
CA THR A 36 -8.83 6.78 2.16
C THR A 36 -9.68 7.98 1.73
N ALA A 37 -9.20 9.21 1.93
CA ALA A 37 -9.84 10.44 1.48
C ALA A 37 -9.49 10.79 0.02
N CYS A 38 -8.45 10.18 -0.56
CA CYS A 38 -8.13 10.35 -1.97
C CYS A 38 -9.29 9.85 -2.84
N SER A 39 -9.66 10.64 -3.86
CA SER A 39 -10.76 10.30 -4.76
C SER A 39 -10.42 9.13 -5.70
N ASN A 40 -9.14 8.98 -6.04
CA ASN A 40 -8.61 7.91 -6.89
C ASN A 40 -7.11 7.71 -6.68
N LEU A 41 -6.55 6.66 -7.28
CA LEU A 41 -5.11 6.35 -7.23
C LEU A 41 -4.21 7.45 -7.81
N ALA A 42 -4.68 8.25 -8.77
CA ALA A 42 -3.89 9.33 -9.33
C ALA A 42 -3.71 10.47 -8.30
N ALA A 43 -4.76 10.78 -7.53
CA ALA A 43 -4.67 11.74 -6.42
C ALA A 43 -3.66 11.26 -5.36
N LEU A 44 -3.77 10.00 -4.95
CA LEU A 44 -2.83 9.36 -4.01
C LEU A 44 -1.36 9.44 -4.49
N ALA A 45 -1.14 9.20 -5.79
CA ALA A 45 0.21 9.19 -6.36
C ALA A 45 0.82 10.59 -6.57
N THR A 46 0.00 11.65 -6.60
CA THR A 46 0.43 13.02 -6.94
C THR A 46 0.40 14.00 -5.77
N GLU A 47 -0.04 13.57 -4.59
CA GLU A 47 -0.15 14.41 -3.40
C GLU A 47 1.20 14.96 -2.90
N ARG A 48 2.26 14.14 -2.98
CA ARG A 48 3.60 14.58 -2.56
C ARG A 48 4.29 15.34 -3.70
N GLN A 49 4.55 16.64 -3.48
CA GLN A 49 5.36 17.47 -4.37
C GLN A 49 6.57 18.08 -3.66
N PRO A 50 7.77 18.07 -4.30
CA PRO A 50 8.07 17.46 -5.60
C PRO A 50 8.01 15.92 -5.57
N PRO A 51 7.90 15.24 -6.73
CA PRO A 51 7.88 13.78 -6.78
C PRO A 51 9.12 13.17 -6.13
N ASP A 52 8.88 12.26 -5.18
CA ASP A 52 9.92 11.56 -4.44
C ASP A 52 9.92 10.07 -4.85
N LYS A 53 10.98 9.64 -5.53
CA LYS A 53 11.12 8.27 -6.02
C LYS A 53 11.13 7.23 -4.90
N ALA A 54 11.66 7.56 -3.72
CA ALA A 54 11.67 6.65 -2.59
C ALA A 54 10.22 6.43 -2.11
N HIS A 55 9.50 7.53 -1.91
CA HIS A 55 8.09 7.51 -1.54
C HIS A 55 7.23 6.77 -2.57
N SER A 56 7.39 7.04 -3.87
CA SER A 56 6.67 6.30 -4.92
C SER A 56 6.95 4.80 -4.89
N THR A 57 8.19 4.40 -4.61
CA THR A 57 8.56 2.97 -4.48
C THR A 57 7.87 2.33 -3.28
N VAL A 58 7.84 3.03 -2.14
CA VAL A 58 7.18 2.57 -0.91
C VAL A 58 5.67 2.49 -1.10
N LEU A 59 5.05 3.53 -1.69
CA LEU A 59 3.62 3.57 -1.99
C LEU A 59 3.22 2.41 -2.92
N LEU A 60 4.01 2.16 -3.96
CA LEU A 60 3.78 1.03 -4.86
C LEU A 60 3.88 -0.32 -4.12
N ALA A 61 4.82 -0.47 -3.18
CA ALA A 61 4.94 -1.68 -2.38
C ALA A 61 3.72 -1.88 -1.47
N VAL A 62 3.18 -0.81 -0.88
CA VAL A 62 1.94 -0.84 -0.10
C VAL A 62 0.75 -1.27 -0.97
N LEU A 63 0.55 -0.63 -2.12
CA LEU A 63 -0.52 -0.98 -3.05
C LEU A 63 -0.40 -2.44 -3.51
N TRP A 64 0.81 -2.89 -3.84
CA TRP A 64 1.07 -4.29 -4.20
C TRP A 64 0.64 -5.28 -3.10
N ASN A 65 0.93 -4.96 -1.83
CA ASN A 65 0.57 -5.80 -0.70
C ASN A 65 -0.93 -5.79 -0.37
N ILE A 66 -1.62 -4.67 -0.60
CA ILE A 66 -3.09 -4.59 -0.54
C ILE A 66 -3.72 -5.47 -1.63
N TRP A 67 -3.19 -5.42 -2.85
CA TRP A 67 -3.64 -6.28 -3.96
C TRP A 67 -3.43 -7.77 -3.63
N LYS A 68 -2.25 -8.15 -3.12
CA LYS A 68 -1.97 -9.53 -2.68
C LYS A 68 -2.96 -10.01 -1.63
N ARG A 69 -3.28 -9.19 -0.63
CA ARG A 69 -4.28 -9.50 0.40
C ARG A 69 -5.64 -9.81 -0.19
N ARG A 70 -6.08 -8.99 -1.15
CA ARG A 70 -7.37 -9.23 -1.81
C ARG A 70 -7.36 -10.51 -2.64
N ASN A 71 -6.27 -10.79 -3.35
CA ASN A 71 -6.16 -12.04 -4.08
C ASN A 71 -6.17 -13.26 -3.16
N ALA A 72 -5.51 -13.19 -1.99
CA ALA A 72 -5.60 -14.27 -0.99
C ALA A 72 -7.05 -14.52 -0.56
N LEU A 73 -7.84 -13.46 -0.36
CA LEU A 73 -9.26 -13.58 -0.06
C LEU A 73 -10.07 -14.18 -1.23
N VAL A 74 -9.85 -13.69 -2.45
CA VAL A 74 -10.65 -14.10 -3.62
C VAL A 74 -10.35 -15.53 -4.06
N PHE A 75 -9.08 -15.93 -4.04
CA PHE A 75 -8.65 -17.22 -4.59
C PHE A 75 -8.48 -18.31 -3.53
N ASN A 76 -8.21 -17.93 -2.28
CA ASN A 76 -7.94 -18.89 -1.20
C ASN A 76 -8.89 -18.75 0.00
N ASP A 77 -9.84 -17.81 -0.02
CA ASP A 77 -10.72 -17.48 1.12
C ASP A 77 -9.97 -17.08 2.40
N ILE A 78 -8.78 -16.50 2.25
CA ILE A 78 -7.93 -16.06 3.36
C ILE A 78 -8.02 -14.54 3.52
N LEU A 79 -8.64 -14.10 4.61
CA LEU A 79 -8.59 -12.70 5.03
C LEU A 79 -7.31 -12.46 5.84
N GLU A 80 -6.27 -11.95 5.19
CA GLU A 80 -5.03 -11.61 5.89
C GLU A 80 -5.23 -10.45 6.87
N ASP A 81 -4.61 -10.61 8.03
CA ASP A 81 -4.55 -9.61 9.09
C ASP A 81 -3.75 -8.36 8.64
N PRO A 82 -4.14 -7.13 9.02
CA PRO A 82 -3.42 -5.91 8.69
C PRO A 82 -1.93 -5.92 9.07
N HIS A 83 -1.56 -6.52 10.21
CA HIS A 83 -0.17 -6.59 10.65
C HIS A 83 0.67 -7.41 9.67
N THR A 84 0.15 -8.56 9.21
CA THR A 84 0.81 -9.39 8.18
C THR A 84 1.03 -8.62 6.89
N VAL A 85 0.07 -7.76 6.51
CA VAL A 85 0.19 -6.96 5.28
C VAL A 85 1.26 -5.89 5.43
N ILE A 86 1.30 -5.18 6.55
CA ILE A 86 2.28 -4.12 6.81
C ILE A 86 3.69 -4.71 6.99
N ASP A 87 3.81 -5.87 7.63
CA ASP A 87 5.08 -6.59 7.75
C ASP A 87 5.62 -6.99 6.37
N ARG A 88 4.74 -7.52 5.51
CA ARG A 88 5.08 -7.83 4.13
C ARG A 88 5.44 -6.59 3.31
N CYS A 89 4.81 -5.44 3.57
CA CYS A 89 5.24 -4.16 2.99
C CYS A 89 6.68 -3.84 3.39
N SER A 90 7.05 -4.00 4.67
CA SER A 90 8.41 -3.73 5.13
C SER A 90 9.44 -4.62 4.40
N THR A 91 9.15 -5.92 4.27
CA THR A 91 10.00 -6.88 3.57
C THR A 91 10.11 -6.56 2.08
N ASP A 92 9.00 -6.24 1.40
CA ASP A 92 9.01 -5.89 -0.02
C ASP A 92 9.77 -4.57 -0.25
N VAL A 93 9.61 -3.56 0.59
CA VAL A 93 10.36 -2.30 0.48
C VAL A 93 11.87 -2.54 0.64
N ALA A 94 12.28 -3.35 1.63
CA ALA A 94 13.68 -3.73 1.81
C ALA A 94 14.23 -4.43 0.56
N LEU A 95 13.49 -5.40 0.01
CA LEU A 95 13.85 -6.09 -1.23
C LEU A 95 13.95 -5.13 -2.42
N TRP A 96 12.99 -4.22 -2.56
CA TRP A 96 12.91 -3.30 -3.69
C TRP A 96 14.00 -2.23 -3.64
N SER A 97 14.52 -1.90 -2.45
CA SER A 97 15.67 -1.02 -2.29
C SER A 97 16.90 -1.48 -3.08
N HIS A 98 17.05 -2.80 -3.30
CA HIS A 98 18.14 -3.35 -4.10
C HIS A 98 18.05 -3.00 -5.59
N ARG A 99 16.87 -2.57 -6.08
CA ARG A 99 16.65 -2.13 -7.46
C ARG A 99 16.85 -0.63 -7.66
N CYS A 100 17.07 0.13 -6.58
CA CYS A 100 17.31 1.55 -6.65
C CYS A 100 18.68 1.84 -7.29
N SER A 101 18.71 2.78 -8.24
CA SER A 101 19.91 3.06 -9.04
C SER A 101 20.94 3.97 -8.35
N SER A 102 20.55 4.72 -7.33
CA SER A 102 21.46 5.54 -6.52
C SER A 102 21.53 5.05 -5.07
N LEU A 103 22.69 5.25 -4.44
CA LEU A 103 22.90 4.93 -3.03
C LEU A 103 21.92 5.71 -2.14
N SER A 104 21.73 7.00 -2.39
CA SER A 104 20.79 7.83 -1.64
C SER A 104 19.36 7.28 -1.68
N LEU A 105 18.87 6.90 -2.87
CA LEU A 105 17.52 6.34 -3.02
C LEU A 105 17.41 4.99 -2.31
N LYS A 106 18.44 4.15 -2.41
CA LYS A 106 18.51 2.87 -1.72
C LYS A 106 18.45 3.04 -0.21
N ASP A 107 19.23 3.96 0.35
CA ASP A 107 19.30 4.22 1.79
C ASP A 107 17.97 4.77 2.30
N THR A 108 17.41 5.80 1.65
CA THR A 108 16.07 6.31 2.02
C THR A 108 15.00 5.21 1.93
N THR A 109 15.02 4.37 0.89
CA THR A 109 14.05 3.26 0.76
C THR A 109 14.23 2.23 1.87
N LYS A 110 15.47 1.93 2.29
CA LYS A 110 15.73 1.05 3.42
C LYS A 110 15.25 1.64 4.74
N ASP A 111 15.45 2.94 4.97
CA ASP A 111 14.95 3.63 6.16
C ASP A 111 13.42 3.52 6.27
N TRP A 112 12.71 3.64 5.15
CA TRP A 112 11.26 3.37 5.10
C TRP A 112 10.93 1.92 5.48
N SER A 113 11.70 0.92 5.01
CA SER A 113 11.47 -0.48 5.42
C SER A 113 11.65 -0.68 6.92
N ILE A 114 12.66 -0.04 7.52
CA ILE A 114 12.93 -0.10 8.96
C ILE A 114 11.77 0.55 9.71
N MET A 115 11.34 1.74 9.28
CA MET A 115 10.19 2.45 9.86
C MET A 115 8.93 1.58 9.82
N LEU A 116 8.60 0.97 8.68
CA LEU A 116 7.46 0.05 8.56
C LEU A 116 7.59 -1.15 9.52
N SER A 117 8.77 -1.76 9.65
CA SER A 117 8.99 -2.86 10.61
C SER A 117 8.78 -2.44 12.07
N HIS A 118 9.01 -1.17 12.40
CA HIS A 118 8.74 -0.62 13.72
C HIS A 118 7.25 -0.34 13.93
N LEU A 119 6.52 0.07 12.88
CA LEU A 119 5.07 0.25 12.96
C LEU A 119 4.36 -1.07 13.26
N VAL A 120 4.74 -2.15 12.58
CA VAL A 120 4.17 -3.50 12.83
C VAL A 120 4.26 -3.91 14.30
N ARG A 121 5.39 -3.57 14.95
CA ARG A 121 5.65 -3.91 16.36
C ARG A 121 4.86 -3.07 17.37
N ARG A 122 4.19 -2.00 16.93
CA ARG A 122 3.45 -1.05 17.78
C ARG A 122 1.93 -1.20 17.66
N LEU A 123 1.48 -1.88 16.62
CA LEU A 123 0.08 -2.29 16.45
C LEU A 123 -0.19 -3.47 17.37
#